data_AF-A0A351K3D3-F1
#
_entry.id   AF-A0A351K3D3-F1
#
_cell.length_a   1.000
_cell.length_b   1.000
_cell.length_c   1.000
_cell.angle_alpha   90.00
_cell.angle_beta   90.00
_cell.angle_gamma   90.00
#
_symmetry.space_group_name_H-M   'P 1'
#
loop_
_entity.id
_entity.type
_entity.pdbx_description
1 polymer ?
#
loop_
_entity_poly.entity_id
_entity_poly.type
_entity_poly.pdbx_seq_one_letter_code
_entity_poly.pdbx_strand_id
1 'polypeptide(L)' 'NMSREDKQRAVRLLDERGAFTLRRAVEDLADAMGVSRITVYNYLNAIHR' A
#
# COMPACT_ATOMS: atom_id res chain seq x y z
N ASN A 1 9.54 11.39 -7.55
CA ASN A 1 9.46 9.93 -7.30
C ASN A 1 9.48 9.71 -5.80
N MET A 2 8.48 9.03 -5.23
CA MET A 2 8.46 8.72 -3.79
C MET A 2 9.55 7.72 -3.44
N SER A 3 10.20 7.91 -2.29
CA SER A 3 11.12 6.90 -1.77
C SER A 3 10.36 5.62 -1.37
N ARG A 4 11.08 4.52 -1.18
CA ARG A 4 10.48 3.28 -0.68
C ARG A 4 9.87 3.48 0.71
N GLU A 5 10.53 4.24 1.58
CA GLU A 5 10.04 4.55 2.94
C GLU A 5 8.76 5.36 2.89
N ASP A 6 8.65 6.35 2.00
CA ASP A 6 7.43 7.14 1.82
C ASP A 6 6.26 6.26 1.37
N LYS A 7 6.51 5.32 0.44
CA LYS A 7 5.50 4.37 -0.02
C LYS A 7 5.01 3.46 1.12
N GLN A 8 5.94 2.95 1.94
CA GLN A 8 5.59 2.14 3.11
C GLN A 8 4.78 2.93 4.14
N ARG A 9 5.16 4.18 4.41
CA ARG A 9 4.42 5.07 5.31
C ARG A 9 3.02 5.36 4.80
N ALA A 10 2.88 5.62 3.51
CA ALA A 10 1.57 5.84 2.88
C ALA A 10 0.68 4.60 2.98
N VAL A 11 1.20 3.40 2.72
CA VAL A 11 0.45 2.14 2.86
C VAL A 11 -0.02 1.94 4.30
N ARG A 12 0.85 2.21 5.29
CA ARG A 12 0.47 2.12 6.72
C ARG A 12 -0.68 3.08 7.06
N LEU A 13 -0.59 4.34 6.63
CA LEU A 13 -1.65 5.33 6.88
C LEU A 13 -2.97 4.99 6.20
N LEU A 14 -2.93 4.30 5.06
CA LEU A 14 -4.13 3.83 4.36
C LEU A 14 -4.74 2.62 5.07
N ASP A 15 -3.90 1.70 5.55
CA ASP A 15 -4.32 0.53 6.33
C ASP A 15 -4.99 0.93 7.65
N GLU A 16 -4.37 1.83 8.40
CA GLU A 16 -4.92 2.39 9.65
C GLU A 16 -6.28 3.08 9.45
N ARG A 17 -6.55 3.61 8.25
CA ARG A 17 -7.83 4.24 7.88
C ARG A 17 -8.85 3.27 7.28
N GLY A 18 -8.52 1.99 7.19
CA GLY A 18 -9.39 0.96 6.63
C GLY A 18 -9.53 1.01 5.11
N ALA A 19 -8.63 1.69 4.38
CA ALA A 19 -8.72 1.84 2.93
C ALA A 19 -8.75 0.49 2.19
N PHE A 20 -8.06 -0.53 2.71
CA PHE A 20 -8.00 -1.86 2.09
C PHE A 20 -9.25 -2.72 2.30
N THR A 21 -10.27 -2.21 3.00
CA THR A 21 -11.61 -2.83 3.01
C THR A 21 -12.39 -2.55 1.72
N LEU A 22 -11.99 -1.52 0.97
CA LEU A 22 -12.64 -1.15 -0.28
C LEU A 22 -12.25 -2.13 -1.39
N ARG A 23 -13.23 -2.48 -2.22
CA ARG A 23 -13.00 -3.31 -3.40
C ARG A 23 -11.94 -2.64 -4.28
N ARG A 24 -10.94 -3.41 -4.72
CA ARG A 24 -9.85 -2.97 -5.61
C ARG A 24 -8.83 -1.99 -5.02
N ALA A 25 -8.89 -1.67 -3.71
CA ALA A 25 -7.96 -0.72 -3.10
C ALA A 25 -6.46 -1.02 -3.34
N VAL A 26 -6.08 -2.30 -3.39
CA VAL A 26 -4.69 -2.72 -3.69
C VAL A 26 -4.31 -2.44 -5.15
N GLU A 27 -5.25 -2.62 -6.09
CA GLU A 27 -5.05 -2.32 -7.51
C GLU A 27 -4.87 -0.82 -7.71
N ASP A 28 -5.81 -0.03 -7.18
CA ASP A 28 -5.80 1.43 -7.33
C ASP A 28 -4.54 2.06 -6.70
N LEU A 29 -4.10 1.55 -5.56
CA LEU A 29 -2.88 2.03 -4.92
C LEU A 29 -1.61 1.64 -5.69
N ALA A 30 -1.56 0.41 -6.21
CA ALA A 30 -0.44 -0.07 -6.99
C ALA A 30 -0.24 0.80 -8.24
N ASP A 31 -1.33 1.11 -8.94
CA ASP A 31 -1.33 1.98 -10.12
C ASP A 31 -0.90 3.41 -9.75
N ALA A 32 -1.46 3.98 -8.68
CA ALA A 32 -1.12 5.33 -8.23
C ALA A 32 0.35 5.48 -7.78
N MET A 33 0.93 4.42 -7.20
CA MET A 33 2.33 4.42 -6.72
C MET A 33 3.34 3.95 -7.78
N GLY A 34 2.87 3.48 -8.93
CA GLY A 34 3.70 2.88 -9.98
C GLY A 34 4.47 1.66 -9.48
N VAL A 35 3.80 0.78 -8.74
CA VAL A 35 4.38 -0.47 -8.20
C VAL A 35 3.46 -1.64 -8.52
N SER A 36 3.95 -2.87 -8.33
CA SER A 36 3.10 -4.05 -8.49
C SER A 36 2.16 -4.25 -7.29
N ARG A 37 1.03 -4.95 -7.48
CA ARG A 37 0.17 -5.40 -6.37
C ARG A 37 0.94 -6.24 -5.35
N ILE A 38 1.87 -7.07 -5.83
CA ILE A 38 2.77 -7.87 -4.97
C ILE A 38 3.59 -6.95 -4.05
N THR A 39 4.08 -5.82 -4.55
CA THR A 39 4.82 -4.84 -3.75
C THR A 39 3.94 -4.22 -2.65
N VAL A 40 2.67 -3.94 -2.95
CA VAL A 40 1.71 -3.45 -1.94
C VAL A 40 1.47 -4.51 -0.87
N TYR A 41 1.23 -5.77 -1.26
CA TYR A 41 1.10 -6.87 -0.29
C TYR A 41 2.35 -7.06 0.58
N ASN A 42 3.55 -6.88 0.02
CA ASN A 42 4.79 -6.93 0.80
C ASN A 42 4.86 -5.82 1.85
N TYR A 43 4.35 -4.63 1.54
CA TYR A 43 4.27 -3.54 2.51
C TYR A 43 3.22 -3.82 3.59
N LEU A 44 2.04 -4.34 3.23
CA LEU A 44 1.00 -4.76 4.19
C LEU A 44 1.51 -5.86 5.12
N ASN A 45 2.15 -6.89 4.57
CA ASN A 45 2.76 -7.97 5.36
C ASN A 45 3.84 -7.44 6.32
N ALA A 46 4.57 -6.39 5.96
CA ALA A 46 5.56 -5.77 6.84
C ALA A 46 4.93 -4.89 7.95
N ILE A 47 3.64 -4.55 7.84
CA ILE A 47 2.88 -3.80 8.86
C ILE A 47 2.24 -4.75 9.87
N HIS A 48 1.68 -5.88 9.41
CA HIS A 48 0.95 -6.84 10.25
C HIS A 48 1.82 -7.93 10.88
N ARG A 49 3.12 -7.94 10.62
CA ARG A 49 4.10 -8.86 11.23
C ARG A 49 4.76 -8.23 12.44
#